data_AF-A0A3D1Q5Z7-F1
#
_entry.id   AF-A0A3D1Q5Z7-F1
#
_cell.length_a   1.000
_cell.length_b   1.000
_cell.length_c   1.000
_cell.angle_alpha   90.00
_cell.angle_beta   90.00
_cell.angle_gamma   90.00
#
_symmetry.space_group_name_H-M   'P 1'
#
loop_
_entity.id
_entity.type
_entity.pdbx_description
1 polymer ?
#
loop_
_entity_poly.entity_id
_entity_poly.type
_entity_poly.pdbx_seq_one_letter_code
_entity_poly.pdbx_strand_id
1 'polypeptide(L)'
;MKVQNNSEYCLGCGLCQVYCAAAHDGYNGNVIKAFKKGTPQARAGLIKKNHESWINTCRHCQDAPCINACITGALQKDEKGTVFIDSQRCVGCFTCVMVCPFGHIQPSRDSSRAIKCDLCRGLSGTPACVAFCPNGALRLAEEVDRP
;
A
#
# COMPACT_ATOMS: atom_id res chain seq x y z
N MET A 1 12.44 3.18 -2.69
CA MET A 1 11.82 3.56 -1.39
C MET A 1 10.86 2.47 -0.93
N LYS A 2 10.77 2.18 0.37
CA LYS A 2 9.78 1.26 0.96
C LYS A 2 9.41 1.63 2.39
N VAL A 3 8.23 1.21 2.84
CA VAL A 3 7.85 1.28 4.26
C VAL A 3 8.50 0.11 4.99
N GLN A 4 9.36 0.39 5.96
CA GLN A 4 9.99 -0.60 6.82
C GLN A 4 9.23 -0.72 8.13
N ASN A 5 9.09 -1.97 8.59
CA ASN A 5 8.49 -2.30 9.88
C ASN A 5 9.59 -2.48 10.93
N ASN A 6 9.35 -1.98 12.14
CA ASN A 6 9.96 -2.45 13.37
C ASN A 6 8.89 -3.20 14.18
N SER A 7 8.93 -4.53 14.14
CA SER A 7 7.94 -5.38 14.77
C SER A 7 7.96 -5.33 16.30
N GLU A 8 9.09 -4.96 16.92
CA GLU A 8 9.18 -4.81 18.38
C GLU A 8 8.30 -3.66 18.89
N TYR A 9 8.10 -2.62 18.08
CA TYR A 9 7.28 -1.45 18.45
C TYR A 9 5.84 -1.53 17.91
N CYS A 10 5.54 -2.56 17.11
CA CYS A 10 4.23 -2.70 16.50
C CYS A 10 3.26 -3.38 17.48
N LEU A 11 2.28 -2.61 17.95
CA LEU A 11 1.22 -3.09 18.84
C LEU A 11 0.00 -3.66 18.09
N GLY A 12 0.06 -3.69 16.75
CA GLY A 12 -1.05 -4.20 15.94
C GLY A 12 -2.37 -3.42 16.10
N CYS A 13 -2.32 -2.10 16.31
CA CYS A 13 -3.50 -1.27 16.56
C CYS A 13 -4.40 -1.05 15.33
N GLY A 14 -3.91 -1.30 14.11
CA GLY A 14 -4.68 -1.14 12.86
C GLY A 14 -4.83 0.30 12.37
N LEU A 15 -4.34 1.30 13.09
CA LEU A 15 -4.42 2.72 12.67
C LEU A 15 -3.75 2.95 11.31
N CYS A 16 -2.66 2.26 11.03
CA CYS A 16 -1.99 2.34 9.73
C CYS A 16 -2.90 1.96 8.55
N GLN A 17 -3.86 1.06 8.74
CA GLN A 17 -4.87 0.72 7.73
C GLN A 17 -5.95 1.81 7.64
N VAL A 18 -6.43 2.33 8.78
CA VAL A 18 -7.44 3.41 8.84
C VAL A 18 -6.96 4.64 8.08
N TYR A 19 -5.75 5.12 8.40
CA TYR A 19 -5.18 6.30 7.76
C TYR A 19 -4.76 6.03 6.31
N CYS A 20 -4.33 4.82 5.96
CA CYS A 20 -4.10 4.44 4.57
C CYS A 20 -5.39 4.52 3.76
N ALA A 21 -6.50 3.98 4.28
CA ALA A 21 -7.78 3.98 3.60
C ALA A 21 -8.31 5.42 3.42
N ALA A 22 -8.30 6.22 4.50
CA ALA A 22 -8.77 7.60 4.47
C ALA A 22 -7.95 8.50 3.53
N ALA A 23 -6.64 8.26 3.42
CA ALA A 23 -5.76 8.99 2.51
C ALA A 23 -6.12 8.78 1.02
N HIS A 24 -6.79 7.68 0.68
CA HIS A 24 -7.10 7.31 -0.71
C HIS A 24 -8.60 7.30 -1.03
N ASP A 25 -9.44 7.86 -0.16
CA ASP A 25 -10.91 7.85 -0.30
C ASP A 25 -11.49 9.09 -1.02
N GLY A 26 -10.66 10.09 -1.30
CA GLY A 26 -11.10 11.35 -1.93
C GLY A 26 -11.54 12.45 -0.95
N TYR A 27 -11.54 12.20 0.36
CA TYR A 27 -11.80 13.22 1.40
C TYR A 27 -10.53 13.80 2.03
N ASN A 28 -9.42 13.84 1.29
CA ASN A 28 -8.14 14.42 1.70
C ASN A 28 -7.65 13.92 3.08
N GLY A 29 -7.77 12.63 3.36
CA GLY A 29 -7.31 12.05 4.62
C GLY A 29 -8.21 12.30 5.84
N ASN A 30 -9.36 12.97 5.69
CA ASN A 30 -10.30 13.16 6.79
C ASN A 30 -10.99 11.84 7.15
N VAL A 31 -10.56 11.21 8.24
CA VAL A 31 -11.06 9.90 8.70
C VAL A 31 -12.57 9.91 8.92
N ILE A 32 -13.12 10.95 9.57
CA ILE A 32 -14.55 11.00 9.87
C ILE A 32 -15.36 11.04 8.57
N LYS A 33 -14.99 11.89 7.60
CA LYS A 33 -15.69 11.96 6.30
C LYS A 33 -15.51 10.67 5.51
N ALA A 34 -14.30 10.12 5.45
CA ALA A 34 -14.03 8.89 4.73
C ALA A 34 -14.91 7.74 5.22
N PHE A 35 -15.02 7.55 6.54
CA PHE A 35 -15.78 6.42 7.09
C PHE A 35 -17.28 6.71 7.30
N LYS A 36 -17.73 7.98 7.35
CA LYS A 36 -19.17 8.31 7.42
C LYS A 36 -19.84 8.51 6.05
N LYS A 37 -19.08 8.91 5.03
CA LYS A 37 -19.60 9.24 3.69
C LYS A 37 -19.05 8.36 2.58
N GLY A 38 -17.93 7.68 2.82
CA GLY A 38 -17.28 6.78 1.88
C GLY A 38 -17.23 5.34 2.37
N THR A 39 -16.58 4.50 1.58
CA THR A 39 -16.26 3.11 1.95
C THR A 39 -14.78 2.86 1.68
N PRO A 40 -13.89 3.53 2.42
CA PRO A 40 -12.47 3.55 2.12
C PRO A 40 -11.87 2.14 2.21
N GLN A 41 -10.90 1.86 1.34
CA GLN A 41 -10.16 0.60 1.33
C GLN A 41 -8.67 0.87 1.54
N ALA A 42 -8.12 0.26 2.59
CA ALA A 42 -6.68 0.30 2.83
C ALA A 42 -5.97 -0.46 1.70
N ARG A 43 -4.81 0.06 1.27
CA ARG A 43 -3.99 -0.52 0.20
C ARG A 43 -2.87 -1.45 0.73
N ALA A 44 -2.85 -1.70 2.04
CA ALA A 44 -1.94 -2.60 2.74
C ALA A 44 -2.64 -3.20 3.96
N GLY A 45 -2.26 -4.43 4.33
CA GLY A 45 -2.91 -5.20 5.39
C GLY A 45 -2.06 -5.28 6.67
N LEU A 46 -2.66 -5.17 7.84
CA LEU A 46 -1.99 -5.51 9.10
C LEU A 46 -1.98 -7.03 9.27
N ILE A 47 -0.81 -7.60 9.52
CA ILE A 47 -0.64 -9.01 9.87
C ILE A 47 -0.34 -9.10 11.36
N LYS A 48 -1.00 -10.05 12.03
CA LYS A 48 -0.73 -10.45 13.41
C LYS A 48 -0.42 -11.93 13.40
N LYS A 49 0.73 -12.33 13.94
CA LYS A 49 1.12 -13.73 14.06
C LYS A 49 1.80 -13.92 15.41
N ASN A 50 1.23 -14.77 16.26
CA ASN A 50 1.71 -14.97 17.63
C ASN A 50 1.86 -13.63 18.37
N HIS A 51 3.06 -13.34 18.87
CA HIS A 51 3.41 -12.10 19.59
C HIS A 51 3.98 -11.00 18.67
N GLU A 52 3.92 -11.18 17.35
CA GLU A 52 4.42 -10.22 16.38
C GLU A 52 3.29 -9.60 15.58
N SER A 53 3.46 -8.33 15.21
CA SER A 53 2.60 -7.67 14.25
C SER A 53 3.39 -6.75 13.33
N TRP A 54 2.90 -6.57 12.10
CA TRP A 54 3.51 -5.70 11.10
C TRP A 54 2.49 -5.35 10.01
N ILE A 55 2.72 -4.25 9.29
CA ILE A 55 1.92 -3.95 8.09
C ILE A 55 2.61 -4.54 6.84
N ASN A 56 1.84 -5.31 6.08
CA ASN A 56 2.26 -5.91 4.82
C ASN A 56 2.06 -4.91 3.66
N THR A 57 3.05 -4.02 3.49
CA THR A 57 3.08 -3.02 2.40
C THR A 57 3.82 -3.54 1.18
N CYS A 58 3.49 -3.00 0.00
CA CYS A 58 4.18 -3.33 -1.26
C CYS A 58 5.70 -3.12 -1.11
N ARG A 59 6.48 -4.07 -1.61
CA ARG A 59 7.96 -3.97 -1.57
C ARG A 59 8.54 -3.05 -2.64
N HIS A 60 7.75 -2.65 -3.64
CA HIS A 60 8.20 -1.85 -4.78
C HIS A 60 9.45 -2.44 -5.47
N CYS A 61 9.41 -3.76 -5.71
CA CYS A 61 10.55 -4.56 -6.16
C CYS A 61 11.29 -3.97 -7.37
N GLN A 62 12.61 -4.10 -7.39
CA GLN A 62 13.45 -3.76 -8.55
C GLN A 62 13.06 -4.59 -9.78
N ASP A 63 12.95 -5.92 -9.63
CA ASP A 63 12.27 -6.78 -10.60
C ASP A 63 10.84 -7.03 -10.13
N ALA A 64 9.87 -6.47 -10.85
CA ALA A 64 8.47 -6.43 -10.45
C ALA A 64 7.64 -7.32 -11.39
N PRO A 65 7.39 -8.61 -11.04
CA PRO A 65 6.63 -9.52 -11.91
C PRO A 65 5.22 -9.01 -12.21
N CYS A 66 4.65 -8.22 -11.31
CA CYS A 66 3.35 -7.58 -11.52
C CYS A 66 3.35 -6.57 -12.68
N ILE A 67 4.47 -5.87 -12.96
CA ILE A 67 4.61 -5.00 -14.13
C ILE A 67 4.61 -5.87 -15.40
N ASN A 68 5.44 -6.92 -15.43
CA ASN A 68 5.56 -7.80 -16.60
C ASN A 68 4.25 -8.51 -16.94
N ALA A 69 3.44 -8.85 -15.93
CA ALA A 69 2.14 -9.48 -16.12
C ALA A 69 1.01 -8.50 -16.52
N CYS A 70 1.25 -7.19 -16.53
CA CYS A 70 0.21 -6.20 -16.78
C CYS A 70 -0.05 -6.00 -18.28
N ILE A 71 -1.09 -6.66 -18.79
CA ILE A 71 -1.46 -6.65 -20.22
C ILE A 71 -1.82 -5.28 -20.79
N THR A 72 -2.16 -4.29 -19.95
CA THR A 72 -2.49 -2.92 -20.41
C THR A 72 -1.40 -1.90 -20.13
N GLY A 73 -0.31 -2.31 -19.48
CA GLY A 73 0.74 -1.42 -18.99
C GLY A 73 0.26 -0.44 -17.91
N ALA A 74 -0.81 -0.76 -17.18
CA ALA A 74 -1.30 0.03 -16.06
C ALA A 74 -0.35 0.00 -14.85
N LEU A 75 0.39 -1.10 -14.65
CA LEU A 75 1.45 -1.16 -13.64
C LEU A 75 2.73 -0.56 -14.22
N GLN A 76 3.25 0.43 -13.52
CA GLN A 76 4.42 1.20 -13.94
C GLN A 76 5.36 1.42 -12.75
N LYS A 77 6.59 1.83 -13.04
CA LYS A 77 7.59 2.24 -12.05
C LYS A 77 8.02 3.66 -12.36
N ASP A 78 7.99 4.53 -11.36
CA ASP A 78 8.51 5.89 -11.51
C ASP A 78 10.03 5.96 -11.29
N GLU A 79 10.61 7.14 -11.55
CA GLU A 79 12.04 7.41 -11.40
C GLU A 79 12.56 7.18 -9.97
N LYS A 80 11.68 7.22 -8.97
CA LYS A 80 12.02 6.97 -7.55
C LYS A 80 11.93 5.49 -7.18
N GLY A 81 11.66 4.62 -8.16
CA GLY A 81 11.49 3.18 -7.98
C GLY A 81 10.10 2.78 -7.44
N THR A 82 9.16 3.72 -7.31
CA THR A 82 7.82 3.39 -6.81
C THR A 82 7.06 2.65 -7.91
N VAL A 83 6.79 1.37 -7.69
CA VAL A 83 5.80 0.65 -8.50
C VAL A 83 4.40 1.21 -8.15
N PHE A 84 3.56 1.55 -9.13
CA PHE A 84 2.19 2.06 -8.93
C PHE A 84 1.22 1.54 -10.01
N ILE A 85 -0.09 1.68 -9.78
CA ILE A 85 -1.14 1.32 -10.75
C ILE A 85 -1.76 2.61 -11.26
N ASP A 86 -1.75 2.81 -12.57
CA ASP A 86 -2.57 3.79 -13.25
C ASP A 86 -4.02 3.27 -13.33
N SER A 87 -4.86 3.83 -12.47
CA SER A 87 -6.28 3.49 -12.38
C SER A 87 -7.10 3.87 -13.61
N GLN A 88 -6.58 4.63 -14.57
CA GLN A 88 -7.27 4.88 -15.84
C GLN A 88 -7.05 3.70 -16.81
N ARG A 89 -5.85 3.12 -16.81
CA ARG A 89 -5.44 2.03 -17.72
C ARG A 89 -5.75 0.62 -17.23
N CYS A 90 -6.01 0.44 -15.93
CA CYS A 90 -6.22 -0.89 -15.34
C CYS A 90 -7.59 -1.48 -15.74
N VAL A 91 -7.64 -2.62 -16.42
CA VAL A 91 -8.92 -3.21 -16.87
C VAL A 91 -9.49 -4.26 -15.92
N GLY A 92 -8.97 -4.38 -14.69
CA GLY A 92 -9.47 -5.35 -13.72
C GLY A 92 -9.22 -6.82 -14.10
N CYS A 93 -8.19 -7.15 -14.89
CA CYS A 93 -7.89 -8.54 -15.25
C CYS A 93 -7.27 -9.37 -14.11
N PHE A 94 -6.78 -8.70 -13.06
CA PHE A 94 -6.21 -9.29 -11.84
C PHE A 94 -5.02 -10.27 -12.01
N THR A 95 -4.42 -10.38 -13.20
CA THR A 95 -3.18 -11.15 -13.38
C THR A 95 -2.08 -10.71 -12.41
N CYS A 96 -1.97 -9.41 -12.16
CA CYS A 96 -1.04 -8.84 -11.18
C CYS A 96 -1.24 -9.34 -9.74
N VAL A 97 -2.48 -9.66 -9.35
CA VAL A 97 -2.81 -10.24 -8.04
C VAL A 97 -2.21 -11.64 -7.94
N MET A 98 -2.35 -12.45 -8.99
CA MET A 98 -1.87 -13.84 -9.02
C MET A 98 -0.35 -13.95 -9.02
N VAL A 99 0.35 -13.03 -9.68
CA VAL A 99 1.83 -13.09 -9.81
C VAL A 99 2.58 -12.39 -8.69
N CYS A 100 1.90 -11.70 -7.76
CA CYS A 100 2.59 -11.05 -6.66
C CYS A 100 2.96 -12.09 -5.58
N PRO A 101 4.25 -12.43 -5.41
CA PRO A 101 4.64 -13.51 -4.48
C PRO A 101 4.42 -13.14 -3.01
N PHE A 102 4.12 -11.87 -2.72
CA PHE A 102 3.94 -11.35 -1.38
C PHE A 102 2.49 -10.98 -1.05
N GLY A 103 1.56 -11.15 -2.01
CA GLY A 103 0.14 -10.82 -1.81
C GLY A 103 -0.14 -9.34 -1.54
N HIS A 104 0.63 -8.42 -2.15
CA HIS A 104 0.50 -6.96 -1.92
C HIS A 104 -0.51 -6.26 -2.84
N ILE A 105 -1.10 -6.98 -3.78
CA ILE A 105 -2.06 -6.45 -4.75
C ILE A 105 -3.39 -7.14 -4.51
N GLN A 106 -4.47 -6.37 -4.50
CA GLN A 106 -5.82 -6.86 -4.26
C GLN A 106 -6.82 -6.14 -5.18
N PRO A 107 -8.00 -6.73 -5.44
CA PRO A 107 -9.09 -6.00 -6.09
C PRO A 107 -9.55 -4.80 -5.26
N SER A 108 -9.99 -3.74 -5.94
CA SER A 108 -10.81 -2.70 -5.35
C SER A 108 -12.12 -3.29 -4.83
N ARG A 109 -12.80 -2.58 -3.93
CA ARG A 109 -14.07 -3.03 -3.33
C ARG A 109 -15.14 -3.41 -4.35
N ASP A 110 -15.25 -2.65 -5.43
CA ASP A 110 -16.16 -2.90 -6.55
C ASP A 110 -15.61 -3.92 -7.58
N SER A 111 -14.40 -4.44 -7.35
CA SER A 111 -13.68 -5.35 -8.25
C SER A 111 -13.48 -4.80 -9.66
N SER A 112 -13.50 -3.48 -9.85
CA SER A 112 -13.29 -2.87 -11.16
C SER A 112 -11.80 -2.65 -11.49
N ARG A 113 -10.95 -2.50 -10.47
CA ARG A 113 -9.51 -2.21 -10.63
C ARG A 113 -8.69 -3.00 -9.61
N ALA A 114 -7.41 -3.18 -9.90
CA ALA A 114 -6.46 -3.63 -8.89
C ALA A 114 -5.95 -2.43 -8.07
N ILE A 115 -5.73 -2.63 -6.77
CA ILE A 115 -5.14 -1.64 -5.87
C ILE A 115 -3.99 -2.27 -5.08
N LYS A 116 -3.04 -1.43 -4.68
CA LYS A 116 -1.88 -1.81 -3.87
C LYS A 116 -1.26 -0.57 -3.26
N CYS A 117 -0.38 -0.74 -2.28
CA CYS A 117 0.42 0.36 -1.75
C CYS A 117 1.22 1.03 -2.89
N ASP A 118 1.16 2.36 -2.92
CA ASP A 118 1.80 3.26 -3.88
C ASP A 118 2.65 4.32 -3.16
N LEU A 119 3.04 4.05 -1.91
CA LEU A 119 3.73 4.98 -1.02
C LEU A 119 3.03 6.35 -0.89
N CYS A 120 1.70 6.38 -0.97
CA CYS A 120 0.92 7.63 -0.94
C CYS A 120 1.32 8.60 -2.07
N ARG A 121 1.68 8.06 -3.25
CA ARG A 121 2.03 8.86 -4.43
C ARG A 121 0.92 9.88 -4.74
N GLY A 122 1.32 11.13 -4.99
CA GLY A 122 0.41 12.25 -5.28
C GLY A 122 -0.13 12.95 -4.03
N LEU A 123 0.16 12.44 -2.83
CA LEU A 123 -0.08 13.14 -1.57
C LEU A 123 1.22 13.83 -1.11
N SER A 124 1.09 14.97 -0.44
CA SER A 124 2.24 15.68 0.13
C SER A 124 2.70 15.03 1.44
N GLY A 125 4.01 15.08 1.69
CA GLY A 125 4.62 14.60 2.92
C GLY A 125 4.87 13.09 2.99
N THR A 126 4.97 12.59 4.22
CA THR A 126 5.28 11.19 4.52
C THR A 126 4.04 10.29 4.34
N PRO A 127 4.19 9.02 3.92
CA PRO A 127 3.06 8.10 3.78
C PRO A 127 2.19 8.05 5.05
N ALA A 128 0.87 8.03 4.87
CA ALA A 128 -0.08 8.15 5.97
C ALA A 128 0.11 7.06 7.05
N CYS A 129 0.45 5.83 6.68
CA CYS A 129 0.71 4.78 7.65
C CYS A 129 1.93 5.08 8.55
N VAL A 130 2.96 5.72 8.02
CA VAL A 130 4.15 6.14 8.77
C VAL A 130 3.82 7.36 9.63
N ALA A 131 3.18 8.37 9.06
CA ALA A 131 2.85 9.62 9.76
C ALA A 131 1.95 9.42 10.99
N PHE A 132 1.04 8.44 10.95
CA PHE A 132 0.08 8.17 12.02
C PHE A 132 0.38 6.90 12.82
N CYS A 133 1.61 6.37 12.75
CA CYS A 133 2.01 5.28 13.63
C CYS A 133 2.33 5.84 15.03
N PRO A 134 1.52 5.56 16.08
CA PRO A 134 1.71 6.20 17.38
C PRO A 134 3.00 5.80 18.10
N ASN A 135 3.55 4.63 17.76
CA ASN A 135 4.71 4.04 18.44
C ASN A 135 5.99 4.13 17.60
N GLY A 136 5.96 4.80 16.44
CA GLY A 136 7.13 4.87 15.54
C GLY A 136 7.57 3.52 14.97
N ALA A 137 6.68 2.52 14.92
CA ALA A 137 6.98 1.19 14.39
C ALA A 137 7.18 1.16 12.86
N LEU A 138 6.88 2.26 12.17
CA LEU A 138 6.93 2.37 10.72
C LEU A 138 7.84 3.53 10.32
N ARG A 139 8.72 3.31 9.35
CA ARG A 139 9.55 4.35 8.75
C ARG A 139 9.58 4.23 7.23
N LEU A 140 9.71 5.35 6.56
CA LEU A 140 10.02 5.37 5.13
C LEU A 140 11.54 5.26 4.99
N ALA A 141 12.01 4.30 4.20
CA ALA A 141 13.43 4.09 3.99
C ALA A 141 13.76 3.88 2.51
N GLU A 142 14.96 4.31 2.14
CA GLU A 142 15.60 3.90 0.90
C GLU A 142 15.95 2.41 0.96
N GLU A 143 16.11 1.82 -0.21
CA GLU A 143 16.47 0.41 -0.30
C GLU A 143 17.93 0.27 0.14
N VAL A 144 18.14 -0.17 1.38
CA VAL A 144 19.42 -0.78 1.76
C VAL A 144 19.25 -2.26 1.40
N ASP A 145 20.03 -2.71 0.41
CA ASP A 145 20.21 -4.14 0.12
C ASP A 145 20.47 -4.85 1.45
N ARG A 146 19.56 -5.75 1.82
CA ARG A 146 19.86 -6.73 2.86
C ARG A 146 20.00 -8.05 2.11
N PRO A 147 21.20 -8.68 2.15
CA PRO A 147 21.46 -9.94 1.48
C PRO A 147 20.50 -11.04 1.95
#